data_AF-A0A1F3VHF0-F1
#
_entry.id   AF-A0A1F3VHF0-F1
#
_cell.length_a   1.000
_cell.length_b   1.000
_cell.length_c   1.000
_cell.angle_alpha   90.00
_cell.angle_beta   90.00
_cell.angle_gamma   90.00
#
_symmetry.space_group_name_H-M   'P 1'
#
loop_
_entity.id
_entity.type
_entity.pdbx_description
1 polymer ?
#
loop_
_entity_poly.entity_id
_entity_poly.type
_entity_poly.pdbx_seq_one_letter_code
_entity_poly.pdbx_strand_id
1 'polypeptide(L)'
;MGYSKKPLIFIILGTLLILEPIFKILYFKANTEFPFEAIIRNLSAMEGFKNIFDFWILFPLGGLALLNINRLTYFIFFGVQIYSIYSSLTYEPYTWPYVNATPHFFSMTMLFFNVMIMLYFLLPSVRTPFFNKRSRWWETATRYTIHHPCTVNIIDVCELAGCEILNISKTGALIYGPKEIFDENYIDLLFSPLEGKFKFSLRAEVVGKHEVNNRDAYRLHFHFASIWENISLRRYIMAVHKNHDVPRR
;
A
#
# COMPACT_ATOMS: atom_id res chain seq x y z
N MET A 1 12.35 12.78 7.06
CA MET A 1 11.15 11.98 6.68
C MET A 1 11.17 11.76 5.17
N GLY A 2 10.75 10.63 4.61
CA GLY A 2 10.20 9.42 5.20
C GLY A 2 10.00 8.41 4.07
N TYR A 3 9.83 7.15 4.44
CA TYR A 3 9.03 6.20 3.67
C TYR A 3 7.88 6.97 3.00
N SER A 4 7.70 6.88 1.68
CA SER A 4 6.49 7.42 1.06
C SER A 4 5.32 6.70 1.73
N LYS A 5 4.67 7.38 2.68
CA LYS A 5 3.61 6.79 3.47
C LYS A 5 2.35 6.80 2.61
N LYS A 6 1.58 5.73 2.73
CA LYS A 6 0.23 5.69 2.20
C LYS A 6 -0.53 6.95 2.67
N PRO A 7 -1.36 7.58 1.83
CA PRO A 7 -2.08 8.78 2.21
C PRO A 7 -2.89 8.56 3.48
N LEU A 8 -2.73 9.47 4.45
CA LEU A 8 -3.29 9.34 5.79
C LEU A 8 -4.81 9.18 5.77
N ILE A 9 -5.50 9.83 4.84
CA ILE A 9 -6.95 9.75 4.72
C ILE A 9 -7.45 8.31 4.55
N PHE A 10 -6.77 7.48 3.75
CA PHE A 10 -7.13 6.07 3.59
C PHE A 10 -6.87 5.25 4.85
N ILE A 11 -5.83 5.61 5.62
CA ILE A 11 -5.50 4.93 6.88
C ILE A 11 -6.53 5.29 7.95
N ILE A 12 -6.85 6.58 8.09
CA ILE A 12 -7.79 7.08 9.09
C ILE A 12 -9.17 6.53 8.82
N LEU A 13 -9.71 6.71 7.62
CA LEU A 13 -11.05 6.23 7.27
C LEU A 13 -11.13 4.70 7.31
N GLY A 14 -10.10 4.00 6.83
CA GLY A 14 -10.06 2.53 6.87
C GLY A 14 -10.06 2.01 8.31
N THR A 15 -9.27 2.63 9.19
CA THR A 15 -9.24 2.29 10.62
C THR A 15 -10.57 2.59 11.30
N LEU A 16 -11.18 3.75 11.03
CA LEU A 16 -12.48 4.11 11.59
C LEU A 16 -13.58 3.11 11.20
N LEU A 17 -13.59 2.64 9.95
CA LEU A 17 -14.53 1.63 9.47
C LEU A 17 -14.30 0.26 10.14
N ILE A 18 -13.05 -0.11 10.41
CA ILE A 18 -12.72 -1.34 11.14
C ILE A 18 -13.16 -1.26 12.60
N LEU A 19 -13.04 -0.08 13.22
CA LEU A 19 -13.44 0.15 14.61
C LEU A 19 -14.94 0.44 14.77
N GLU A 20 -15.70 0.52 13.68
CA GLU A 20 -17.12 0.85 13.68
C GLU A 20 -17.97 -0.05 14.62
N PRO A 21 -17.79 -1.39 14.67
CA PRO A 21 -18.53 -2.24 15.60
C PRO A 21 -18.26 -1.88 17.06
N ILE A 22 -17.02 -1.47 17.38
CA ILE A 22 -16.64 -1.04 18.73
C ILE A 22 -17.34 0.27 19.08
N PHE A 23 -17.38 1.23 18.14
CA PHE A 23 -18.11 2.48 18.35
C PHE A 23 -19.62 2.24 18.56
N LYS A 24 -20.24 1.29 17.84
CA LYS A 24 -21.62 0.87 18.10
C LYS A 24 -21.82 0.32 19.51
N ILE A 25 -20.92 -0.55 19.99
CA ILE A 25 -21.00 -1.10 21.36
C ILE A 25 -20.88 0.02 22.40
N LEU A 26 -19.91 0.92 22.23
CA LEU A 26 -19.72 2.07 23.13
C LEU A 26 -20.93 3.00 23.10
N TYR A 27 -21.49 3.24 21.91
CA TYR A 27 -22.71 4.01 21.75
C TYR A 27 -23.90 3.36 22.46
N PHE A 28 -24.09 2.05 22.32
CA PHE A 28 -25.13 1.34 23.07
C PHE A 28 -24.91 1.45 24.57
N LYS A 29 -23.68 1.28 25.06
CA LYS A 29 -23.40 1.44 26.49
C LYS A 29 -23.67 2.86 27.00
N ALA A 30 -23.40 3.88 26.19
CA ALA A 30 -23.59 5.28 26.56
C ALA A 30 -25.07 5.67 26.60
N ASN A 31 -25.90 5.07 25.74
CA ASN A 31 -27.33 5.36 25.65
C ASN A 31 -28.22 4.38 26.43
N THR A 32 -27.65 3.30 26.96
CA THR A 32 -28.37 2.31 27.76
C THR A 32 -27.73 2.13 29.13
N GLU A 33 -28.54 1.92 30.15
CA GLU A 33 -28.07 1.65 31.51
C GLU A 33 -27.53 0.22 31.67
N PHE A 34 -27.58 -0.60 30.61
CA PHE A 34 -27.17 -2.00 30.68
C PHE A 34 -25.68 -2.17 30.98
N PRO A 35 -25.31 -3.24 31.71
CA PRO A 35 -23.93 -3.62 31.87
C PRO A 35 -23.35 -4.12 30.54
N PHE A 36 -22.03 -3.94 30.36
CA PHE A 36 -21.34 -4.41 29.14
C PHE A 36 -21.58 -5.89 28.86
N GLU A 37 -21.61 -6.73 29.89
CA GLU A 37 -21.84 -8.16 29.75
C GLU A 37 -23.19 -8.48 29.08
N ALA A 38 -24.26 -7.77 29.46
CA ALA A 38 -25.56 -7.95 28.84
C ALA A 38 -25.53 -7.55 27.35
N ILE A 39 -24.86 -6.45 27.01
CA ILE A 39 -24.71 -5.99 25.62
C ILE A 39 -23.97 -7.04 24.79
N ILE A 40 -22.82 -7.52 25.24
CA ILE A 40 -22.03 -8.52 24.53
C ILE A 40 -22.78 -9.85 24.40
N ARG A 41 -23.45 -10.31 25.47
CA ARG A 41 -24.26 -11.53 25.42
C ARG A 41 -25.37 -11.42 24.38
N ASN A 42 -26.04 -10.27 24.30
CA ASN A 42 -27.12 -10.05 23.33
C ASN A 42 -26.59 -9.94 21.89
N LEU A 43 -25.43 -9.31 21.68
CA LEU A 43 -24.78 -9.27 20.36
C LEU A 43 -24.34 -10.65 19.89
N SER A 44 -23.85 -11.50 20.81
CA SER A 44 -23.48 -12.89 20.52
C SER A 44 -24.69 -13.79 20.32
N ALA A 45 -25.84 -13.44 20.91
CA ALA A 45 -27.11 -14.14 20.74
C ALA A 45 -27.89 -13.68 19.50
N MET A 46 -27.32 -12.79 18.67
CA MET A 46 -27.94 -12.40 17.40
C MET A 46 -28.04 -13.62 16.48
N GLU A 47 -29.26 -14.08 16.26
CA GLU A 47 -29.54 -15.15 15.32
C GLU A 47 -29.52 -14.64 13.87
N GLY A 48 -29.04 -15.49 12.97
CA GLY A 48 -29.02 -15.23 11.54
C GLY A 48 -27.70 -14.67 11.03
N PHE A 49 -27.18 -15.30 9.98
CA PHE A 49 -25.95 -14.89 9.30
C PHE A 49 -25.96 -13.42 8.88
N LYS A 50 -27.11 -12.92 8.41
CA LYS A 50 -27.28 -11.53 8.00
C LYS A 50 -26.96 -10.55 9.14
N ASN A 51 -27.51 -10.78 10.34
CA ASN A 51 -27.33 -9.86 11.48
C ASN A 51 -25.87 -9.85 11.97
N ILE A 52 -25.24 -11.02 12.01
CA ILE A 52 -23.82 -11.15 12.35
C ILE A 52 -22.96 -10.43 11.30
N PHE A 53 -23.26 -10.62 10.02
CA PHE A 53 -22.55 -9.97 8.93
C PHE A 53 -22.71 -8.44 8.97
N ASP A 54 -23.93 -7.95 9.10
CA ASP A 54 -24.26 -6.52 9.13
C ASP A 54 -23.59 -5.79 10.31
N PHE A 55 -23.52 -6.45 11.47
CA PHE A 55 -22.93 -5.85 12.67
C PHE A 55 -21.40 -5.96 12.69
N TRP A 56 -20.85 -7.16 12.48
CA TRP A 56 -19.42 -7.43 12.73
C TRP A 56 -18.53 -7.34 11.49
N ILE A 57 -19.06 -7.59 10.30
CA ILE A 57 -18.24 -7.84 9.11
C ILE A 57 -18.36 -6.72 8.10
N LEU A 58 -19.56 -6.15 7.92
CA LEU A 58 -19.86 -5.23 6.84
C LEU A 58 -18.89 -4.03 6.77
N PHE A 59 -18.78 -3.26 7.85
CA PHE A 59 -17.90 -2.09 7.88
C PHE A 59 -16.41 -2.44 7.97
N PRO A 60 -15.99 -3.44 8.78
CA PRO A 60 -14.59 -3.89 8.74
C PRO A 60 -14.14 -4.38 7.36
N LEU A 61 -15.01 -5.04 6.60
CA LEU A 61 -14.72 -5.42 5.21
C LEU A 61 -14.48 -4.18 4.33
N GLY A 62 -15.33 -3.15 4.45
CA GLY A 62 -15.14 -1.87 3.75
C GLY A 62 -13.85 -1.15 4.17
N GLY A 63 -13.51 -1.17 5.46
CA GLY A 63 -12.28 -0.60 5.99
C GLY A 63 -11.03 -1.31 5.49
N LEU A 64 -11.02 -2.65 5.52
CA LEU A 64 -9.94 -3.47 4.95
C LEU A 64 -9.79 -3.26 3.44
N ALA A 65 -10.90 -3.11 2.72
CA ALA A 65 -10.89 -2.77 1.31
C ALA A 65 -10.20 -1.40 1.06
N LEU A 66 -10.51 -0.38 1.87
CA LEU A 66 -9.84 0.92 1.83
C LEU A 66 -8.33 0.82 2.14
N LEU A 67 -7.98 -0.07 3.06
CA LEU A 67 -6.59 -0.32 3.45
C LEU A 67 -5.79 -1.01 2.34
N ASN A 68 -6.43 -1.87 1.55
CA ASN A 68 -5.81 -2.58 0.44
C ASN A 68 -6.13 -1.88 -0.88
N ILE A 69 -5.41 -0.81 -1.25
CA ILE A 69 -5.70 0.00 -2.46
C ILE A 69 -5.48 -0.82 -3.75
N ASN A 70 -6.55 -1.39 -4.28
CA ASN A 70 -6.58 -2.10 -5.57
C ASN A 70 -7.95 -1.91 -6.26
N ARG A 71 -8.07 -2.34 -7.51
CA ARG A 71 -9.29 -2.14 -8.29
C ARG A 71 -10.51 -2.86 -7.71
N LEU A 72 -10.31 -4.08 -7.19
CA LEU A 72 -11.40 -4.90 -6.64
C LEU A 72 -11.91 -4.31 -5.32
N THR A 73 -11.01 -3.85 -4.46
CA THR A 73 -11.35 -3.28 -3.16
C THR A 73 -12.06 -1.94 -3.28
N TYR A 74 -11.84 -1.19 -4.36
CA TYR A 74 -12.69 -0.05 -4.68
C TYR A 74 -14.15 -0.47 -4.84
N PHE A 75 -14.43 -1.52 -5.64
CA PHE A 75 -15.78 -2.02 -5.82
C PHE A 75 -16.36 -2.64 -4.54
N ILE A 76 -15.56 -3.37 -3.76
CA ILE A 76 -15.98 -3.90 -2.45
C ILE A 76 -16.38 -2.75 -1.52
N PHE A 77 -15.56 -1.69 -1.44
CA PHE A 77 -15.86 -0.52 -0.61
C PHE A 77 -17.21 0.11 -1.01
N PHE A 78 -17.43 0.37 -2.30
CA PHE A 78 -18.72 0.90 -2.77
C PHE A 78 -19.88 -0.07 -2.53
N GLY A 79 -19.68 -1.37 -2.71
CA GLY A 79 -20.67 -2.40 -2.42
C GLY A 79 -21.10 -2.38 -0.95
N VAL A 80 -20.14 -2.26 -0.03
CA VAL A 80 -20.40 -2.10 1.41
C VAL A 80 -21.21 -0.83 1.70
N GLN A 81 -20.85 0.31 1.09
CA GLN A 81 -21.58 1.57 1.29
C GLN A 81 -23.02 1.50 0.76
N ILE A 82 -23.20 0.99 -0.46
CA ILE A 82 -24.53 0.82 -1.08
C ILE A 82 -25.39 -0.14 -0.26
N TYR A 83 -24.81 -1.27 0.17
CA TYR A 83 -25.52 -2.22 1.01
C TYR A 83 -25.87 -1.64 2.38
N SER A 84 -24.98 -0.85 3.00
CA SER A 84 -25.28 -0.15 4.25
C SER A 84 -26.44 0.83 4.10
N ILE A 85 -26.49 1.58 2.99
CA ILE A 85 -27.62 2.47 2.67
C ILE A 85 -28.89 1.65 2.49
N TYR A 86 -28.85 0.58 1.70
CA TYR A 86 -29.99 -0.32 1.48
C TYR A 86 -30.52 -0.92 2.79
N SER A 87 -29.64 -1.44 3.64
CA SER A 87 -30.00 -2.03 4.95
C SER A 87 -30.62 -0.98 5.88
N SER A 88 -30.15 0.28 5.81
CA SER A 88 -30.72 1.39 6.58
C SER A 88 -32.10 1.81 6.07
N LEU A 89 -32.35 1.75 4.76
CA LEU A 89 -33.64 2.12 4.14
C LEU A 89 -34.69 1.02 4.25
N THR A 90 -34.27 -0.24 4.22
CA THR A 90 -35.14 -1.43 4.37
C THR A 90 -35.17 -1.95 5.80
N TYR A 91 -34.83 -1.08 6.75
CA TYR A 91 -34.77 -1.43 8.15
C TYR A 91 -36.18 -1.74 8.67
N GLU A 92 -36.43 -3.01 8.97
CA GLU A 92 -37.62 -3.43 9.69
C GLU A 92 -37.35 -3.30 11.20
N PRO A 93 -38.23 -2.64 11.97
CA PRO A 93 -38.07 -2.52 13.40
C PRO A 93 -38.12 -3.91 14.04
N TYR A 94 -36.97 -4.36 14.53
CA TYR A 94 -36.86 -5.59 15.30
C TYR A 94 -37.61 -5.42 16.63
N THR A 95 -38.36 -6.42 17.09
CA THR A 95 -39.13 -6.42 18.35
C THR A 95 -38.21 -6.55 19.57
N TRP A 96 -37.19 -5.71 19.66
CA TRP A 96 -36.41 -5.49 20.86
C TRP A 96 -36.88 -4.18 21.48
N PRO A 97 -36.97 -4.05 22.82
CA PRO A 97 -37.52 -2.85 23.47
C PRO A 97 -36.67 -1.57 23.26
N TYR A 98 -35.58 -1.64 22.49
CA TYR A 98 -34.63 -0.56 22.22
C TYR A 98 -34.39 -0.29 20.73
N VAL A 99 -35.10 -0.98 19.84
CA VAL A 99 -35.21 -0.53 18.45
C VAL A 99 -36.43 0.38 18.41
N ASN A 100 -36.20 1.69 18.47
CA ASN A 100 -37.30 2.64 18.35
C ASN A 100 -38.09 2.36 17.06
N ALA A 101 -39.42 2.53 17.13
CA ALA A 101 -40.32 2.46 15.98
C ALA A 101 -39.98 3.46 14.85
N THR A 102 -39.07 4.41 15.13
CA THR A 102 -38.53 5.38 14.17
C THR A 102 -37.00 5.31 14.17
N PRO A 103 -36.35 5.41 12.99
CA PRO A 103 -34.89 5.40 12.90
C PRO A 103 -34.30 6.55 13.73
N HIS A 104 -33.41 6.21 14.67
CA HIS A 104 -32.77 7.18 15.56
C HIS A 104 -32.01 8.25 14.73
N PHE A 105 -32.08 9.52 15.16
CA PHE A 105 -31.36 10.65 14.55
C PHE A 105 -29.87 10.36 14.28
N PHE A 106 -29.23 9.57 15.15
CA PHE A 106 -27.85 9.13 15.00
C PHE A 106 -27.64 8.20 13.79
N SER A 107 -28.59 7.32 13.48
CA SER A 107 -28.54 6.45 12.29
C SER A 107 -28.63 7.26 11.00
N MET A 108 -29.51 8.27 10.95
CA MET A 108 -29.58 9.20 9.82
C MET A 108 -28.32 10.05 9.66
N THR A 109 -27.72 10.47 10.77
CA THR A 109 -26.45 11.22 10.77
C THR A 109 -25.30 10.35 10.24
N MET A 110 -25.20 9.10 10.70
CA MET A 110 -24.24 8.11 10.17
C MET A 110 -24.43 7.86 8.67
N LEU A 111 -25.67 7.70 8.22
CA LEU A 111 -26.00 7.53 6.81
C LEU A 111 -25.54 8.72 5.96
N PHE A 112 -25.79 9.95 6.45
CA PHE A 112 -25.32 11.17 5.79
C PHE A 112 -23.78 11.18 5.63
N PHE A 113 -23.04 10.86 6.69
CA PHE A 113 -21.58 10.78 6.61
C PHE A 113 -21.10 9.68 5.65
N ASN A 114 -21.75 8.51 5.63
CA ASN A 114 -21.43 7.43 4.69
C ASN A 114 -21.61 7.89 3.23
N VAL A 115 -22.69 8.60 2.93
CA VAL A 115 -22.92 9.18 1.59
C VAL A 115 -21.86 10.22 1.26
N MET A 116 -21.50 11.11 2.19
CA MET A 116 -20.43 12.10 1.97
C MET A 116 -19.07 11.45 1.69
N ILE A 117 -18.71 10.40 2.44
CA ILE A 117 -17.48 9.64 2.19
C ILE A 117 -17.55 8.99 0.79
N MET A 118 -18.69 8.37 0.44
CA MET A 118 -18.87 7.77 -0.87
C MET A 118 -18.66 8.78 -2.00
N LEU A 119 -19.24 9.98 -1.89
CA LEU A 119 -19.06 11.07 -2.86
C LEU A 119 -17.60 11.54 -2.95
N TYR A 120 -16.92 11.65 -1.81
CA TYR A 120 -15.49 11.99 -1.78
C TYR A 120 -14.64 10.97 -2.54
N PHE A 121 -14.93 9.68 -2.42
CA PHE A 121 -14.22 8.60 -3.14
C PHE A 121 -14.58 8.48 -4.63
N LEU A 122 -15.63 9.15 -5.09
CA LEU A 122 -15.93 9.28 -6.53
C LEU A 122 -15.03 10.33 -7.21
N LEU A 123 -14.44 11.26 -6.46
CA LEU A 123 -13.56 12.29 -7.03
C LEU A 123 -12.39 11.64 -7.81
N PRO A 124 -12.10 12.09 -9.04
CA PRO A 124 -11.03 11.52 -9.87
C PRO A 124 -9.68 11.46 -9.16
N SER A 125 -9.33 12.50 -8.39
CA SER A 125 -8.08 12.57 -7.64
C SER A 125 -7.95 11.47 -6.58
N VAL A 126 -9.06 11.11 -5.92
CA VAL A 126 -9.09 10.13 -4.82
C VAL A 126 -9.18 8.70 -5.36
N ARG A 127 -9.90 8.47 -6.46
CA ARG A 127 -10.05 7.13 -7.04
C ARG A 127 -8.83 6.69 -7.85
N THR A 128 -8.05 7.62 -8.40
CA THR A 128 -6.93 7.31 -9.31
C THR A 128 -5.98 6.23 -8.76
N PRO A 129 -5.56 6.27 -7.48
CA PRO A 129 -4.71 5.22 -6.91
C PRO A 129 -5.27 3.80 -6.92
N PHE A 130 -6.59 3.62 -6.95
CA PHE A 130 -7.20 2.28 -6.99
C PHE A 130 -7.10 1.66 -8.40
N PHE A 131 -7.11 2.49 -9.44
CA PHE A 131 -7.11 2.06 -10.83
C PHE A 131 -5.73 2.14 -11.49
N ASN A 132 -4.91 3.11 -11.09
CA ASN A 132 -3.59 3.34 -11.67
C ASN A 132 -2.49 2.97 -10.67
N LYS A 133 -1.75 1.90 -10.96
CA LYS A 133 -0.63 1.49 -10.11
C LYS A 133 0.48 2.54 -10.06
N ARG A 134 0.69 3.30 -11.14
CA ARG A 134 1.76 4.30 -11.26
C ARG A 134 1.55 5.51 -10.35
N SER A 135 0.31 5.83 -9.99
CA SER A 135 0.02 6.92 -9.05
C SER A 135 0.25 6.53 -7.59
N ARG A 136 0.55 5.26 -7.29
CA ARG A 136 0.82 4.79 -5.93
C ARG A 136 2.29 5.05 -5.58
N TRP A 137 2.65 6.32 -5.41
CA TRP A 137 4.03 6.73 -5.10
C TRP A 137 4.57 6.10 -3.81
N TRP A 138 3.70 5.66 -2.90
CA TRP A 138 4.06 4.93 -1.69
C TRP A 138 4.47 3.47 -1.92
N GLU A 139 4.12 2.88 -3.04
CA GLU A 139 4.58 1.54 -3.43
C GLU A 139 5.90 1.58 -4.19
N THR A 140 6.27 2.73 -4.76
CA THR A 140 7.48 2.85 -5.57
C THR A 140 8.70 3.02 -4.68
N ALA A 141 9.72 2.17 -4.86
CA ALA A 141 10.99 2.32 -4.16
C ALA A 141 11.66 3.64 -4.57
N THR A 142 11.98 4.48 -3.59
CA THR A 142 12.72 5.73 -3.80
C THR A 142 14.07 5.45 -4.45
N ARG A 143 14.41 6.22 -5.50
CA ARG A 143 15.70 6.12 -6.19
C ARG A 143 16.66 7.20 -5.69
N TYR A 144 17.92 6.82 -5.54
CA TYR A 144 19.00 7.70 -5.09
C TYR A 144 20.02 7.84 -6.20
N THR A 145 20.36 9.07 -6.56
CA THR A 145 21.33 9.36 -7.63
C THR A 145 22.74 9.14 -7.10
N ILE A 146 23.30 7.97 -7.34
CA ILE A 146 24.69 7.66 -6.98
C ILE A 146 25.44 7.55 -8.30
N HIS A 147 26.48 8.37 -8.48
CA HIS A 147 27.39 8.28 -9.63
C HIS A 147 28.57 7.41 -9.21
N HIS A 148 28.41 6.08 -9.28
CA HIS A 148 29.37 5.15 -8.71
C HIS A 148 29.89 4.14 -9.74
N PRO A 149 31.20 3.96 -9.88
CA PRO A 149 31.75 2.97 -10.81
C PRO A 149 31.35 1.55 -10.38
N CYS A 150 30.93 0.75 -11.33
CA CYS A 150 30.58 -0.66 -11.15
C CYS A 150 31.16 -1.49 -12.28
N THR A 151 31.28 -2.79 -12.04
CA THR A 151 31.66 -3.76 -13.06
C THR A 151 30.50 -4.69 -13.32
N VAL A 152 30.17 -4.91 -14.58
CA VAL A 152 29.18 -5.92 -14.98
C VAL A 152 29.94 -7.13 -15.49
N ASN A 153 29.55 -8.31 -15.01
CA ASN A 153 29.99 -9.59 -15.54
C ASN A 153 28.83 -10.23 -16.31
N ILE A 154 29.09 -10.58 -17.57
CA ILE A 154 28.15 -11.34 -18.38
C ILE A 154 28.39 -12.82 -18.10
N ILE A 155 27.34 -13.52 -17.67
CA ILE A 155 27.44 -14.93 -17.26
C ILE A 155 27.90 -15.81 -18.43
N ASP A 156 27.46 -15.49 -19.65
CA ASP A 156 27.71 -16.30 -20.83
C ASP A 156 29.05 -15.98 -21.53
N VAL A 157 29.54 -14.74 -21.43
CA VAL A 157 30.73 -14.28 -22.19
C VAL A 157 31.99 -14.17 -21.30
N CYS A 158 31.85 -14.21 -19.97
CA CYS A 158 32.96 -14.01 -19.01
C CYS A 158 33.74 -12.71 -19.24
N GLU A 159 33.09 -11.71 -19.84
CA GLU A 159 33.65 -10.38 -20.06
C GLU A 159 33.26 -9.45 -18.92
N LEU A 160 34.28 -8.75 -18.41
CA LEU A 160 34.13 -7.71 -17.40
C LEU A 160 34.13 -6.35 -18.08
N ALA A 161 33.05 -5.61 -17.89
CA ALA A 161 32.97 -4.25 -18.41
C ALA A 161 32.78 -3.21 -17.32
N GLY A 162 33.54 -2.12 -17.45
CA GLY A 162 33.39 -0.92 -16.65
C GLY A 162 32.09 -0.21 -16.98
N CYS A 163 31.27 0.00 -15.96
CA CYS A 163 29.98 0.67 -16.03
C CYS A 163 29.89 1.72 -14.92
N GLU A 164 28.88 2.59 -14.98
CA GLU A 164 28.62 3.59 -13.94
C GLU A 164 27.16 3.48 -13.50
N ILE A 165 26.92 3.27 -12.21
CA ILE A 165 25.58 3.42 -11.64
C ILE A 165 25.23 4.89 -11.66
N LEU A 166 24.02 5.23 -12.13
CA LEU A 166 23.45 6.57 -12.13
C LEU A 166 22.47 6.77 -10.97
N ASN A 167 21.64 5.77 -10.74
CA ASN A 167 20.77 5.73 -9.59
C ASN A 167 20.54 4.30 -9.13
N ILE A 168 20.29 4.16 -7.83
CA ILE A 168 19.98 2.89 -7.20
C ILE A 168 18.70 2.99 -6.38
N SER A 169 17.99 1.88 -6.29
CA SER A 169 16.80 1.70 -5.47
C SER A 169 16.85 0.31 -4.82
N LYS A 170 15.87 0.03 -3.96
CA LYS A 170 15.78 -1.29 -3.30
C LYS A 170 15.55 -2.44 -4.29
N THR A 171 15.02 -2.15 -5.47
CA THR A 171 14.56 -3.16 -6.43
C THR A 171 15.35 -3.14 -7.74
N GLY A 172 16.29 -2.23 -7.90
CA GLY A 172 17.00 -2.09 -9.18
C GLY A 172 17.85 -0.83 -9.26
N ALA A 173 18.60 -0.71 -10.35
CA ALA A 173 19.47 0.42 -10.65
C ALA A 173 19.28 0.90 -12.09
N LEU A 174 19.72 2.11 -12.37
CA LEU A 174 19.97 2.60 -13.72
C LEU A 174 21.48 2.76 -13.87
N ILE A 175 22.04 2.21 -14.94
CA ILE A 175 23.49 2.23 -15.17
C ILE A 175 23.83 2.71 -16.59
N TYR A 176 24.99 3.33 -16.76
CA TYR A 176 25.63 3.51 -18.07
C TYR A 176 26.54 2.32 -18.37
N GLY A 177 26.57 1.90 -19.63
CA GLY A 177 27.55 0.93 -20.10
C GLY A 177 27.46 0.69 -21.61
N PRO A 178 28.38 -0.14 -22.16
CA PRO A 178 28.49 -0.39 -23.59
C PRO A 178 27.30 -1.22 -24.11
N LYS A 179 26.86 -0.93 -25.33
CA LYS A 179 25.62 -1.49 -25.89
C LYS A 179 25.66 -3.01 -26.05
N GLU A 180 26.80 -3.56 -26.45
CA GLU A 180 26.97 -5.00 -26.74
C GLU A 180 26.70 -5.90 -25.52
N ILE A 181 26.78 -5.35 -24.31
CA ILE A 181 26.74 -6.11 -23.05
C ILE A 181 25.31 -6.27 -22.50
N PHE A 182 24.40 -5.38 -22.89
CA PHE A 182 23.04 -5.33 -22.35
C PHE A 182 21.99 -5.84 -23.33
N ASP A 183 22.42 -6.49 -24.42
CA ASP A 183 21.52 -7.26 -25.29
C ASP A 183 21.14 -8.62 -24.64
N GLU A 184 21.83 -9.04 -23.57
CA GLU A 184 21.45 -10.18 -22.75
C GLU A 184 20.44 -9.85 -21.65
N ASN A 185 19.59 -10.83 -21.30
CA ASN A 185 18.53 -10.65 -20.31
C ASN A 185 19.05 -10.57 -18.87
N TYR A 186 20.13 -11.29 -18.53
CA TYR A 186 20.62 -11.38 -17.15
C TYR A 186 22.12 -11.10 -17.04
N ILE A 187 22.47 -10.29 -16.05
CA ILE A 187 23.85 -9.88 -15.79
C ILE A 187 24.16 -9.98 -14.30
N ASP A 188 25.43 -10.14 -13.94
CA ASP A 188 25.87 -10.03 -12.55
C ASP A 188 26.53 -8.66 -12.33
N LEU A 189 25.88 -7.84 -11.50
CA LEU A 189 26.35 -6.52 -11.14
C LEU A 189 27.24 -6.59 -9.91
N LEU A 190 28.50 -6.20 -10.09
CA LEU A 190 29.51 -6.13 -9.05
C LEU A 190 29.81 -4.65 -8.73
N PHE A 191 29.58 -4.23 -7.48
CA PHE A 191 29.91 -2.87 -7.07
C PHE A 191 30.27 -2.77 -5.58
N SER A 192 31.14 -1.81 -5.28
CA SER A 192 31.64 -1.51 -3.93
C SER A 192 31.57 0.00 -3.65
N PRO A 193 30.42 0.50 -3.16
CA PRO A 193 30.10 1.93 -3.13
C PRO A 193 30.74 2.77 -2.03
N LEU A 194 31.21 2.16 -0.95
CA LEU A 194 31.69 2.87 0.25
C LEU A 194 33.04 2.31 0.70
N GLU A 195 34.14 2.70 0.03
CA GLU A 195 35.52 2.34 0.43
C GLU A 195 35.66 0.87 0.92
N GLY A 196 35.00 -0.08 0.24
CA GLY A 196 35.05 -1.50 0.58
C GLY A 196 34.14 -1.99 1.72
N LYS A 197 33.39 -1.12 2.42
CA LYS A 197 32.46 -1.51 3.51
C LYS A 197 31.32 -2.41 3.04
N PHE A 198 30.85 -2.19 1.82
CA PHE A 198 29.83 -3.03 1.19
C PHE A 198 30.37 -3.53 -0.13
N LYS A 199 30.24 -4.84 -0.35
CA LYS A 199 30.51 -5.48 -1.64
C LYS A 199 29.25 -6.21 -2.06
N PHE A 200 28.78 -5.93 -3.26
CA PHE A 200 27.59 -6.52 -3.82
C PHE A 200 27.95 -7.29 -5.08
N SER A 201 27.44 -8.51 -5.19
CA SER A 201 27.37 -9.31 -6.40
C SER A 201 25.90 -9.66 -6.58
N LEU A 202 25.19 -8.88 -7.38
CA LEU A 202 23.74 -9.02 -7.54
C LEU A 202 23.42 -9.43 -8.97
N ARG A 203 22.68 -10.53 -9.11
CA ARG A 203 22.09 -10.88 -10.40
C ARG A 203 20.99 -9.89 -10.74
N ALA A 204 20.97 -9.41 -11.97
CA ALA A 204 20.02 -8.40 -12.41
C ALA A 204 19.49 -8.70 -13.82
N GLU A 205 18.23 -8.36 -14.05
CA GLU A 205 17.58 -8.44 -15.36
C GLU A 205 17.59 -7.07 -16.05
N VAL A 206 17.88 -7.02 -17.35
CA VAL A 206 17.78 -5.81 -18.16
C VAL A 206 16.32 -5.59 -18.58
N VAL A 207 15.63 -4.64 -17.93
CA VAL A 207 14.18 -4.40 -18.13
C VAL A 207 13.90 -3.30 -19.14
N GLY A 208 14.92 -2.53 -19.54
CA GLY A 208 14.74 -1.54 -20.58
C GLY A 208 15.94 -0.65 -20.83
N LYS A 209 15.92 -0.03 -22.01
CA LYS A 209 16.94 0.90 -22.49
C LYS A 209 16.42 2.33 -22.47
N HIS A 210 17.29 3.25 -22.10
CA HIS A 210 17.06 4.68 -22.07
C HIS A 210 18.28 5.40 -22.64
N GLU A 211 18.07 6.60 -23.16
CA GLU A 211 19.16 7.51 -23.50
C GLU A 211 19.17 8.63 -22.46
N VAL A 212 20.32 8.83 -21.81
CA VAL A 212 20.50 9.89 -20.81
C VAL A 212 21.79 10.61 -21.16
N ASN A 213 21.73 11.93 -21.36
CA ASN A 213 22.88 12.76 -21.73
C ASN A 213 23.65 12.22 -22.95
N ASN A 214 22.94 11.76 -23.99
CA ASN A 214 23.52 11.22 -25.22
C ASN A 214 24.40 9.97 -25.00
N ARG A 215 24.16 9.25 -23.90
CA ARG A 215 24.76 7.96 -23.55
C ARG A 215 23.66 6.94 -23.30
N ASP A 216 23.93 5.70 -23.72
CA ASP A 216 23.04 4.57 -23.49
C ASP A 216 23.02 4.19 -22.01
N ALA A 217 21.82 4.21 -21.41
CA ALA A 217 21.57 3.83 -20.03
C ALA A 217 20.59 2.65 -19.95
N TYR A 218 20.86 1.71 -19.06
CA TYR A 218 20.11 0.46 -18.94
C TYR A 218 19.46 0.36 -17.57
N ARG A 219 18.18 -0.01 -17.55
CA ARG A 219 17.41 -0.21 -16.33
C ARG A 219 17.51 -1.66 -15.91
N LEU A 220 18.06 -1.87 -14.73
CA LEU A 220 18.27 -3.17 -14.13
C LEU A 220 17.24 -3.45 -13.04
N HIS A 221 16.74 -4.68 -12.97
CA HIS A 221 15.94 -5.20 -11.87
C HIS A 221 16.72 -6.26 -11.09
N PHE A 222 16.85 -6.10 -9.77
CA PHE A 222 17.66 -7.00 -8.95
C PHE A 222 16.91 -8.28 -8.59
N HIS A 223 17.56 -9.41 -8.81
CA HIS A 223 17.16 -10.73 -8.32
C HIS A 223 18.04 -11.09 -7.12
N PHE A 224 17.44 -11.13 -5.94
CA PHE A 224 18.13 -11.53 -4.72
C PHE A 224 18.08 -13.05 -4.59
N ALA A 225 19.25 -13.69 -4.56
CA ALA A 225 19.36 -15.11 -4.26
C ALA A 225 19.12 -15.37 -2.77
N SER A 226 19.42 -14.39 -1.92
CA SER A 226 19.29 -14.50 -0.46
C SER A 226 18.61 -13.30 0.19
N ILE A 227 17.88 -13.57 1.28
CA ILE A 227 17.30 -12.53 2.16
C ILE A 227 18.40 -11.60 2.68
N TRP A 228 19.62 -12.10 2.91
CA TRP A 228 20.75 -11.32 3.41
C TRP A 228 21.24 -10.28 2.42
N GLU A 229 21.19 -10.55 1.12
CA GLU A 229 21.54 -9.59 0.07
C GLU A 229 20.55 -8.43 0.08
N ASN A 230 19.25 -8.74 0.18
CA ASN A 230 18.19 -7.74 0.27
C ASN A 230 18.35 -6.86 1.53
N ILE A 231 18.62 -7.48 2.69
CA ILE A 231 18.88 -6.74 3.93
C ILE A 231 20.13 -5.86 3.81
N SER A 232 21.20 -6.37 3.21
CA SER A 232 22.46 -5.64 3.03
C SER A 232 22.29 -4.44 2.09
N LEU A 233 21.59 -4.62 0.96
CA LEU A 233 21.26 -3.53 0.05
C LEU A 233 20.36 -2.49 0.73
N ARG A 234 19.38 -2.91 1.54
CA ARG A 234 18.55 -1.98 2.32
C ARG A 234 19.38 -1.15 3.29
N ARG A 235 20.34 -1.76 3.99
CA ARG A 235 21.26 -1.05 4.89
C ARG A 235 22.12 -0.06 4.12
N TYR A 236 22.64 -0.46 2.96
CA TYR A 236 23.38 0.45 2.08
C TYR A 236 22.54 1.65 1.64
N ILE A 237 21.31 1.41 1.16
CA ILE A 237 20.40 2.48 0.75
C ILE A 237 20.06 3.41 1.92
N MET A 238 19.89 2.87 3.14
CA MET A 238 19.72 3.68 4.35
C MET A 238 20.96 4.52 4.68
N ALA A 239 22.17 3.98 4.47
CA ALA A 239 23.42 4.71 4.65
C ALA A 239 23.56 5.85 3.62
N VAL A 240 23.28 5.57 2.34
CA VAL A 240 23.23 6.58 1.27
C VAL A 240 22.22 7.66 1.58
N HIS A 241 21.04 7.30 2.10
CA HIS A 241 20.01 8.26 2.49
C HIS A 241 20.44 9.20 3.63
N LYS A 242 21.28 8.72 4.55
CA LYS A 242 21.76 9.50 5.70
C LYS A 242 22.86 10.50 5.29
N ASN A 243 23.62 10.19 4.25
CA ASN A 243 24.53 11.14 3.63
C ASN A 243 23.71 12.12 2.79
N HIS A 244 23.48 13.32 3.32
CA HIS A 244 22.56 14.34 2.78
C HIS A 244 22.91 14.89 1.38
N ASP A 245 24.04 14.49 0.79
CA ASP A 245 24.58 15.04 -0.46
C ASP A 245 24.03 14.38 -1.74
N VAL A 246 23.15 13.37 -1.62
CA VAL A 246 22.61 12.66 -2.79
C VAL A 246 21.22 13.18 -3.18
N PRO A 247 21.07 13.83 -4.36
CA PRO A 247 19.77 14.30 -4.83
C PRO A 247 18.82 13.13 -5.11
N ARG A 248 17.58 13.27 -4.65
CA ARG A 248 16.49 12.28 -4.85
C ARG A 248 15.80 12.52 -6.18
N ARG A 249 15.41 11.44 -6.86
CA ARG A 249 14.65 11.48 -8.12
C ARG A 249 13.44 10.56 -8.04
#